data_AF-A0A1G9VFK3-F1
#
_entry.id   AF-A0A1G9VFK3-F1
#
_cell.length_a   1.000
_cell.length_b   1.000
_cell.length_c   1.000
_cell.angle_alpha   90.00
_cell.angle_beta   90.00
_cell.angle_gamma   90.00
#
_symmetry.space_group_name_H-M   'P 1'
#
loop_
_entity.id
_entity.type
_entity.pdbx_description
1 polymer ?
#
loop_
_entity_poly.entity_id
_entity_poly.type
_entity_poly.pdbx_seq_one_letter_code
_entity_poly.pdbx_strand_id
1 'polypeptide(L)' 'MDRLKERLEMAEKALGSFQDLPLGKNVDDIVRDAAIQRFEYTFEAVWKAAQLYLREKEGLDRGLLRAWCEPAYSPGY' A
#
# COMPACT_ATOMS: atom_id res chain seq x y z
N MET A 1 -11.51 15.40 12.36
CA MET A 1 -11.71 13.96 12.18
C MET A 1 -10.35 13.28 12.30
N ASP A 2 -10.30 12.04 12.77
CA ASP A 2 -9.05 11.32 13.00
C ASP A 2 -8.39 11.00 11.64
N ARG A 3 -7.24 11.62 11.35
CA ARG A 3 -6.54 11.56 10.05
C ARG A 3 -6.13 10.12 9.70
N LEU A 4 -5.85 9.29 10.70
CA LEU A 4 -5.57 7.87 10.51
C LEU A 4 -6.80 7.12 10.03
N LYS A 5 -7.96 7.41 10.62
CA LYS A 5 -9.23 6.80 10.22
C LYS A 5 -9.57 7.11 8.76
N GLU A 6 -9.41 8.36 8.34
CA GLU A 6 -9.61 8.76 6.94
C GLU A 6 -8.69 8.01 5.98
N ARG A 7 -7.42 7.82 6.36
CA ARG A 7 -6.43 7.08 5.55
C ARG A 7 -6.74 5.59 5.44
N LEU A 8 -7.23 4.98 6.51
CA LEU A 8 -7.67 3.59 6.52
C LEU A 8 -8.93 3.42 5.65
N GLU A 9 -9.90 4.31 5.76
CA GLU A 9 -11.11 4.28 4.91
C GLU A 9 -10.77 4.45 3.42
N MET A 10 -9.79 5.31 3.09
CA MET A 10 -9.30 5.45 1.72
C MET A 10 -8.63 4.16 1.22
N ALA A 11 -7.79 3.53 2.04
CA ALA A 11 -7.12 2.28 1.68
C ALA A 11 -8.13 1.12 1.49
N GLU A 12 -9.15 1.05 2.33
CA GLU A 12 -10.22 0.07 2.23
C GLU A 12 -11.04 0.25 0.94
N LYS A 13 -11.39 1.49 0.58
CA LYS A 13 -12.08 1.79 -0.69
C LYS A 13 -11.22 1.43 -1.90
N ALA A 14 -9.93 1.75 -1.87
CA ALA A 14 -9.01 1.39 -2.94
C ALA A 14 -8.95 -0.14 -3.11
N LEU A 15 -8.82 -0.87 -2.00
CA LEU A 15 -8.81 -2.33 -2.01
C LEU A 15 -10.10 -2.93 -2.56
N GLY A 16 -11.27 -2.42 -2.14
CA GLY A 16 -12.55 -2.86 -2.69
C GLY A 16 -12.62 -2.68 -4.21
N SER A 17 -12.19 -1.52 -4.71
CA SER A 17 -12.17 -1.23 -6.16
C SER A 17 -11.21 -2.11 -6.97
N PHE A 18 -10.16 -2.63 -6.31
CA PHE A 18 -9.23 -3.58 -6.90
C PHE A 18 -9.81 -5.00 -6.92
N GLN A 19 -10.50 -5.40 -5.85
CA GLN A 19 -11.16 -6.71 -5.76
C GLN A 19 -12.34 -6.85 -6.73
N ASP A 20 -13.02 -5.75 -7.06
CA ASP A 20 -14.13 -5.73 -8.02
C ASP A 20 -13.68 -5.87 -9.48
N LEU A 21 -12.37 -5.96 -9.75
CA LEU A 21 -11.88 -6.12 -11.11
C LEU A 21 -12.27 -7.49 -11.70
N PRO A 22 -12.81 -7.53 -12.93
CA PRO A 22 -13.16 -8.78 -13.60
C PRO A 22 -11.90 -9.47 -14.15
N LEU A 23 -11.10 -10.05 -13.25
CA LEU A 23 -9.93 -10.86 -13.59
C LEU A 23 -10.38 -12.29 -13.93
N GLY A 24 -10.66 -12.52 -15.22
CA GLY A 24 -11.04 -13.82 -15.77
C GLY A 24 -9.89 -14.58 -16.44
N LYS A 25 -10.22 -15.67 -17.16
CA LYS A 25 -9.24 -16.43 -17.96
C LYS A 25 -8.80 -15.73 -19.25
N ASN A 26 -9.63 -14.82 -19.78
CA ASN A 26 -9.34 -14.04 -20.99
C ASN A 26 -9.38 -12.55 -20.64
N VAL A 27 -8.28 -12.04 -20.10
CA VAL A 27 -8.11 -10.63 -19.75
C VAL A 27 -7.42 -9.94 -20.92
N ASP A 28 -8.11 -8.98 -21.52
CA ASP A 28 -7.54 -8.08 -22.53
C ASP A 28 -6.38 -7.25 -21.93
N ASP A 29 -5.42 -6.84 -22.76
CA ASP A 29 -4.26 -6.04 -22.35
C ASP A 29 -4.71 -4.78 -21.58
N ILE A 30 -5.79 -4.14 -22.00
CA ILE A 30 -6.38 -2.97 -21.33
C ILE A 30 -6.84 -3.28 -19.90
N VAL A 31 -7.49 -4.44 -19.70
CA VAL A 31 -7.99 -4.84 -18.38
C VAL A 31 -6.83 -5.22 -17.47
N ARG A 32 -5.77 -5.83 -18.03
CA ARG A 32 -4.54 -6.14 -17.30
C ARG A 32 -3.84 -4.87 -16.83
N ASP A 33 -3.68 -3.89 -17.71
CA ASP A 33 -3.02 -2.63 -17.36
C ASP A 33 -3.82 -1.83 -16.34
N ALA A 34 -5.14 -1.80 -16.48
CA ALA A 34 -6.02 -1.21 -15.47
C ALA A 34 -5.92 -1.93 -14.11
N ALA A 35 -5.74 -3.25 -14.12
CA ALA A 35 -5.53 -4.03 -12.91
C ALA A 35 -4.19 -3.75 -12.24
N ILE A 36 -3.11 -3.67 -13.03
CA ILE A 36 -1.78 -3.29 -12.53
C ILE A 36 -1.82 -1.88 -11.92
N GLN A 37 -2.42 -0.92 -12.61
CA GLN A 37 -2.51 0.45 -12.12
C GLN A 37 -3.33 0.54 -10.81
N ARG A 38 -4.45 -0.19 -10.72
CA ARG A 38 -5.27 -0.24 -9.50
C ARG A 38 -4.56 -0.97 -8.36
N PHE A 39 -3.75 -1.99 -8.66
CA PHE A 39 -2.89 -2.63 -7.68
C PHE A 39 -1.87 -1.63 -7.12
N GLU A 40 -1.13 -0.92 -7.97
CA GLU A 40 -0.14 0.06 -7.55
C GLU A 40 -0.74 1.17 -6.68
N TYR A 41 -1.89 1.71 -7.11
CA TYR A 41 -2.63 2.71 -6.35
C TYR A 41 -3.09 2.19 -4.98
N THR A 42 -3.64 0.98 -4.95
CA THR A 42 -4.10 0.33 -3.71
C THR A 42 -2.93 0.09 -2.76
N PHE A 43 -1.82 -0.43 -3.29
CA PHE A 43 -0.61 -0.67 -2.51
C PHE A 43 -0.06 0.63 -1.91
N GLU A 44 -0.01 1.71 -2.68
CA GLU A 44 0.45 3.00 -2.19
C GLU A 44 -0.48 3.57 -1.10
N ALA A 45 -1.80 3.43 -1.26
CA ALA A 45 -2.78 3.86 -0.27
C ALA A 45 -2.63 3.10 1.07
N VAL A 46 -2.51 1.77 1.00
CA VAL A 46 -2.28 0.90 2.16
C VAL A 46 -0.94 1.24 2.83
N TRP A 47 0.13 1.39 2.06
CA TRP A 47 1.45 1.73 2.58
C TRP A 47 1.46 3.05 3.34
N LYS A 48 0.85 4.10 2.77
CA LYS A 48 0.72 5.41 3.44
C LYS A 48 -0.09 5.32 4.73
N ALA A 49 -1.14 4.50 4.76
CA ALA A 49 -1.94 4.27 5.97
C ALA A 49 -1.12 3.53 7.04
N ALA A 50 -0.38 2.48 6.67
CA ALA A 50 0.50 1.74 7.57
C ALA A 50 1.60 2.63 8.15
N GLN A 51 2.25 3.46 7.32
CA GLN A 51 3.24 4.45 7.79
C GLN A 51 2.65 5.42 8.81
N LEU A 52 1.43 5.91 8.56
CA LEU A 52 0.76 6.83 9.48
C LEU A 52 0.39 6.14 10.80
N TYR A 53 -0.11 4.90 10.72
CA TYR A 53 -0.41 4.07 11.89
C TYR A 53 0.84 3.88 12.76
N LEU A 54 1.95 3.45 12.16
CA LEU A 54 3.21 3.21 12.89
C LEU A 54 3.74 4.49 13.52
N ARG A 55 3.60 5.64 12.84
CA ARG A 55 4.00 6.93 13.40
C ARG A 55 3.11 7.37 14.57
N GLU A 56 1.80 7.24 14.45
CA GLU A 56 0.85 7.77 15.44
C GLU A 56 0.61 6.84 16.63
N LYS A 57 0.71 5.52 16.43
CA LYS A 57 0.49 4.51 17.48
C LYS A 57 1.78 3.98 18.09
N GLU A 58 2.80 3.73 17.27
CA GLU A 58 4.07 3.13 17.73
C GLU A 58 5.19 4.16 17.91
N GLY A 59 4.98 5.43 17.52
CA GLY A 59 6.00 6.47 17.56
C GLY A 59 7.17 6.25 16.59
N LEU A 60 7.02 5.34 15.62
CA LEU A 60 8.07 4.95 14.69
C LEU A 60 8.10 5.92 13.50
N ASP A 61 9.26 6.55 13.28
CA ASP A 61 9.43 7.48 12.16
C ASP A 61 9.83 6.77 10.86
N ARG A 62 9.52 7.39 9.72
CA ARG A 62 9.64 6.82 8.36
C ARG A 62 11.04 6.31 8.01
N GLY A 63 12.08 6.86 8.64
CA GLY A 63 13.47 6.41 8.47
C GLY A 63 13.70 4.99 9.01
N LEU A 64 13.00 4.58 10.06
CA LEU A 64 13.14 3.25 10.64
C LEU A 64 12.40 2.20 9.79
N LEU A 65 11.22 2.53 9.27
CA LEU A 65 10.44 1.58 8.48
C LEU A 65 11.13 1.18 7.16
N ARG A 66 11.82 2.12 6.51
CA ARG A 66 12.66 1.80 5.33
C ARG A 66 13.85 0.92 5.71
N ALA A 67 14.50 1.21 6.84
CA ALA A 67 15.62 0.40 7.36
C ALA A 67 15.20 -1.02 7.80
N TRP A 68 13.94 -1.24 8.16
CA TRP A 68 13.40 -2.57 8.49
C TRP A 68 13.00 -3.39 7.25
N CYS A 69 12.52 -2.74 6.18
CA CYS A 69 12.15 -3.41 4.94
C CYS A 69 13.34 -3.63 3.99
N GLU A 70 14.39 -2.83 4.12
CA GLU A 70 15.66 -3.06 3.44
C GLU A 70 16.39 -4.16 4.23
N PRO A 71 16.56 -5.37 3.69
CA PRO A 71 17.17 -6.46 4.43
C PRO A 71 18.60 -6.07 4.74
N ALA A 72 18.86 -5.71 6.00
CA ALA A 72 20.17 -5.60 6.65
C ALA A 72 21.35 -5.59 5.67
N TYR A 73 21.45 -4.58 4.80
CA TYR A 73 22.65 -4.42 3.98
C TYR A 73 23.65 -3.75 4.90
N SER A 74 24.38 -4.57 5.65
CA SER A 74 25.68 -4.21 6.20
C SER A 74 26.70 -4.35 5.08
N PRO A 75 27.16 -3.27 4.43
CA PRO A 75 28.43 -3.33 3.73
C PRO A 75 29.53 -3.34 4.80
N GLY A 76 29.95 -4.53 5.20
CA GLY A 76 31.05 -4.69 6.14
C GLY A 76 31.32 -6.16 6.43
N TYR A 77 32.05 -6.85 5.54
CA TYR A 77 33.50 -7.08 5.59
C TYR A 77 33.96 -7.71 4.28
#